data_AF-A0A353LW93-F1
#
_entry.id   AF-A0A353LW93-F1
#
_cell.length_a   1.000
_cell.length_b   1.000
_cell.length_c   1.000
_cell.angle_alpha   90.00
_cell.angle_beta   90.00
_cell.angle_gamma   90.00
#
_symmetry.space_group_name_H-M   'P 1'
#
loop_
_entity.id
_entity.type
_entity.pdbx_description
1 polymer ?
#
loop_
_entity_poly.entity_id
_entity_poly.type
_entity_poly.pdbx_seq_one_letter_code
_entity_poly.pdbx_strand_id
1 'polypeptide(L)'
;PSREALDAECLRQALNLANLPFAYQHIALMPDTHTGYGMPIGGVLATRDAIIPNAVGVDIGCGMGFVHTNVEASLLRDVKTPNGTLAQRLVGQIMRDVPQGFEHHRKSQKSEFLDRFPVQKLYHYGRDTLPALDEAYVQLGTLGGGNHFIELQEDQQGYLGIMVHTGSRNFGFKVANHFNRVAKELNRKMASQVPPEFDLAYLPLGTKEAQG
;
A
#
# COMPACT_ATOMS: atom_id res chain seq x y z
N PRO A 1 -9.91 -19.33 -6.61
CA PRO A 1 -9.34 -20.47 -5.84
C PRO A 1 -10.44 -21.46 -5.41
N SER A 2 -10.17 -22.78 -5.45
CA SER A 2 -11.07 -23.76 -4.82
C SER A 2 -11.00 -23.63 -3.29
N ARG A 3 -12.01 -24.12 -2.57
CA ARG A 3 -12.03 -24.07 -1.10
C ARG A 3 -10.83 -24.79 -0.47
N GLU A 4 -10.34 -25.83 -1.12
CA GLU A 4 -9.17 -26.61 -0.70
C GLU A 4 -7.83 -25.87 -0.92
N ALA A 5 -7.82 -24.87 -1.80
CA ALA A 5 -6.63 -24.07 -2.09
C ALA A 5 -6.44 -22.88 -1.13
N LEU A 6 -7.43 -22.62 -0.26
CA LEU A 6 -7.36 -21.56 0.74
C LEU A 6 -6.90 -22.14 2.08
N ASP A 7 -5.94 -21.47 2.71
CA ASP A 7 -5.64 -21.74 4.10
C ASP A 7 -6.85 -21.38 4.99
N ALA A 8 -6.93 -22.02 6.17
CA ALA A 8 -8.08 -21.90 7.05
C ALA A 8 -8.35 -20.47 7.52
N GLU A 9 -7.30 -19.67 7.71
CA GLU A 9 -7.42 -18.29 8.17
C GLU A 9 -7.90 -17.38 7.02
N CYS A 10 -7.36 -17.54 5.81
CA CYS A 10 -7.83 -16.83 4.62
C CYS A 10 -9.32 -17.10 4.36
N LEU A 11 -9.75 -18.36 4.47
CA LEU A 11 -11.17 -18.71 4.33
C LEU A 11 -12.02 -18.07 5.43
N ARG A 12 -11.54 -18.08 6.69
CA ARG A 12 -12.22 -17.43 7.82
C ARG A 12 -12.41 -15.93 7.57
N GLN A 13 -11.35 -15.23 7.14
CA GLN A 13 -11.42 -13.80 6.81
C GLN A 13 -12.42 -13.52 5.68
N ALA A 14 -12.42 -14.33 4.62
CA ALA A 14 -13.40 -14.23 3.55
C ALA A 14 -14.84 -14.41 4.06
N LEU A 15 -15.09 -15.42 4.90
CA LEU A 15 -16.41 -15.64 5.50
C LEU A 15 -16.82 -14.49 6.43
N ASN A 16 -15.90 -13.92 7.20
CA ASN A 16 -16.18 -12.76 8.04
C ASN A 16 -16.63 -11.56 7.20
N LEU A 17 -15.93 -11.27 6.09
CA LEU A 17 -16.29 -10.21 5.16
C LEU A 17 -17.68 -10.42 4.55
N ALA A 18 -17.97 -11.64 4.10
CA ALA A 18 -19.24 -11.99 3.48
C ALA A 18 -20.44 -11.83 4.43
N ASN A 19 -20.22 -11.96 5.73
CA ASN A 19 -21.26 -11.83 6.76
C ASN A 19 -21.40 -10.40 7.33
N LEU A 20 -20.66 -9.41 6.81
CA LEU A 20 -20.84 -8.03 7.24
C LEU A 20 -22.23 -7.50 6.85
N PRO A 21 -22.94 -6.78 7.75
CA PRO A 21 -24.31 -6.33 7.50
C PRO A 21 -24.44 -5.31 6.37
N PHE A 22 -23.32 -4.69 5.98
CA PHE A 22 -23.23 -3.71 4.90
C PHE A 22 -22.43 -4.22 3.69
N ALA A 23 -22.07 -5.51 3.63
CA ALA A 23 -21.47 -6.08 2.42
C ALA A 23 -22.46 -6.00 1.25
N TYR A 24 -21.98 -5.51 0.11
CA TYR A 24 -22.78 -5.39 -1.10
C TYR A 24 -22.64 -6.65 -1.96
N GLN A 25 -23.72 -7.43 -2.03
CA GLN A 25 -23.84 -8.64 -2.85
C GLN A 25 -22.80 -9.74 -2.53
N HIS A 26 -21.64 -9.70 -3.18
CA HIS A 26 -20.65 -10.76 -3.15
C HIS A 26 -19.27 -10.20 -2.81
N ILE A 27 -18.47 -11.02 -2.11
CA ILE A 27 -17.02 -10.81 -2.05
C ILE A 27 -16.36 -11.56 -3.21
N ALA A 28 -15.30 -11.00 -3.78
CA ALA A 28 -14.49 -11.69 -4.77
C ALA A 28 -13.10 -11.95 -4.19
N LEU A 29 -12.56 -13.14 -4.44
CA LEU A 29 -11.20 -13.52 -4.06
C LEU A 29 -10.40 -13.77 -5.33
N MET A 30 -9.30 -13.04 -5.48
CA MET A 30 -8.40 -13.17 -6.61
C MET A 30 -7.60 -14.48 -6.53
N PRO A 31 -7.02 -14.96 -7.65
CA PRO A 31 -6.27 -16.23 -7.67
C PRO A 31 -5.05 -16.26 -6.73
N ASP A 32 -4.48 -15.11 -6.41
CA ASP A 32 -3.34 -14.89 -5.52
C ASP A 32 -3.74 -14.62 -4.07
N THR A 33 -5.02 -14.81 -3.72
CA THR A 33 -5.51 -14.49 -2.39
C THR A 33 -4.82 -15.33 -1.31
N HIS A 34 -4.55 -14.70 -0.18
CA HIS A 34 -3.96 -15.33 1.00
C HIS A 34 -4.31 -14.53 2.26
N THR A 35 -4.01 -15.11 3.42
CA THR A 35 -4.25 -14.49 4.72
C THR A 35 -3.68 -13.07 4.79
N GLY A 36 -4.55 -12.12 5.15
CA GLY A 36 -4.18 -10.73 5.43
C GLY A 36 -4.48 -10.35 6.89
N TYR A 37 -4.85 -9.09 7.11
CA TYR A 37 -5.23 -8.58 8.43
C TYR A 37 -6.70 -8.14 8.42
N GLY A 38 -7.58 -9.00 8.97
CA GLY A 38 -9.03 -8.86 8.94
C GLY A 38 -9.66 -9.20 7.58
N MET A 39 -9.06 -8.73 6.49
CA MET A 39 -9.42 -9.03 5.11
C MET A 39 -8.29 -9.80 4.40
N PRO A 40 -8.60 -10.81 3.56
CA PRO A 40 -7.58 -11.46 2.74
C PRO A 40 -6.92 -10.48 1.78
N ILE A 41 -5.61 -10.63 1.58
CA ILE A 41 -4.93 -9.98 0.46
C ILE A 41 -5.50 -10.60 -0.83
N GLY A 42 -5.70 -9.80 -1.87
CA GLY A 42 -6.40 -10.22 -3.09
C GLY A 42 -7.92 -10.37 -2.91
N GLY A 43 -8.49 -9.91 -1.79
CA GLY A 43 -9.93 -9.81 -1.63
C GLY A 43 -10.50 -8.52 -2.25
N VAL A 44 -11.76 -8.57 -2.68
CA VAL A 44 -12.56 -7.40 -3.07
C VAL A 44 -13.87 -7.44 -2.31
N LEU A 45 -14.15 -6.35 -1.59
CA LEU A 45 -15.39 -6.11 -0.87
C LEU A 45 -15.97 -4.77 -1.33
N ALA A 46 -17.20 -4.78 -1.82
CA ALA A 46 -18.01 -3.58 -1.94
C ALA A 46 -18.90 -3.44 -0.70
N THR A 47 -19.07 -2.22 -0.20
CA THR A 47 -19.87 -1.93 0.99
C THR A 47 -20.98 -0.92 0.68
N ARG A 48 -22.07 -0.96 1.44
CA ARG A 48 -23.08 0.09 1.48
C ARG A 48 -22.77 1.04 2.64
N ASP A 49 -22.56 2.31 2.34
CA ASP A 49 -22.46 3.38 3.34
C ASP A 49 -21.45 3.16 4.48
N ALA A 50 -20.36 2.40 4.24
CA ALA A 50 -19.34 2.10 5.23
C ALA A 50 -17.94 2.00 4.62
N ILE A 51 -16.92 2.53 5.30
CA ILE A 51 -15.50 2.38 4.97
C ILE A 51 -14.85 1.51 6.04
N ILE A 52 -14.09 0.48 5.64
CA ILE A 52 -13.28 -0.32 6.57
C ILE A 52 -11.81 0.04 6.35
N PRO A 53 -11.15 0.79 7.24
CA PRO A 53 -9.75 1.19 7.04
C PRO A 53 -8.80 0.01 6.80
N ASN A 54 -8.92 -1.08 7.57
CA ASN A 54 -8.06 -2.27 7.39
C ASN A 54 -8.28 -2.99 6.06
N ALA A 55 -9.47 -2.89 5.46
CA ALA A 55 -9.75 -3.49 4.15
C ALA A 55 -9.03 -2.78 3.00
N VAL A 56 -8.66 -1.50 3.18
CA VAL A 56 -7.81 -0.76 2.23
C VAL A 56 -6.35 -1.21 2.32
N GLY A 57 -5.92 -1.61 3.52
CA GLY A 57 -4.55 -2.00 3.81
C GLY A 57 -3.72 -0.88 4.45
N VAL A 58 -2.63 -1.29 5.12
CA VAL A 58 -1.77 -0.37 5.88
C VAL A 58 -0.79 0.41 5.01
N ASP A 59 -0.41 -0.11 3.84
CA ASP A 59 0.37 0.63 2.84
C ASP A 59 -0.57 1.20 1.78
N ILE A 60 -1.26 2.28 2.15
CA ILE A 60 -2.29 2.91 1.30
C ILE A 60 -1.68 3.29 -0.05
N GLY A 61 -2.29 2.85 -1.14
CA GLY A 61 -1.80 3.16 -2.49
C GLY A 61 -0.50 2.45 -2.86
N CYS A 62 -0.09 1.39 -2.14
CA CYS A 62 0.94 0.48 -2.62
C CYS A 62 0.55 -0.04 -4.01
N GLY A 63 1.48 0.04 -4.96
CA GLY A 63 1.17 -0.27 -6.34
C GLY A 63 2.39 -0.29 -7.24
N MET A 64 2.11 -0.62 -8.50
CA MET A 64 3.11 -0.88 -9.52
C MET A 64 3.11 0.23 -10.56
N GLY A 65 4.29 0.79 -10.82
CA GLY A 65 4.58 1.59 -12.00
C GLY A 65 5.42 0.78 -12.98
N PHE A 66 5.05 0.77 -14.25
CA PHE A 66 5.85 0.14 -15.30
C PHE A 66 6.16 1.15 -16.40
N VAL A 67 7.45 1.24 -16.76
CA VAL A 67 7.94 2.06 -17.86
C VAL A 67 8.59 1.14 -18.87
N HIS A 68 7.98 1.03 -20.05
CA HIS A 68 8.58 0.37 -21.20
C HIS A 68 9.52 1.34 -21.92
N THR A 69 10.62 0.83 -22.48
CA THR A 69 11.59 1.65 -23.21
C THR A 69 11.87 1.03 -24.56
N ASN A 70 12.41 1.82 -25.48
CA ASN A 70 12.95 1.36 -26.76
C ASN A 70 14.44 0.97 -26.67
N VAL A 71 14.96 0.72 -25.47
CA VAL A 71 16.36 0.35 -25.23
C VAL A 71 16.46 -1.18 -25.24
N GLU A 72 17.39 -1.74 -26.03
CA GLU A 72 17.64 -3.18 -26.00
C GLU A 72 18.20 -3.60 -24.63
N ALA A 73 17.61 -4.63 -24.04
CA ALA A 73 18.02 -5.16 -22.75
C ALA A 73 19.41 -5.83 -22.81
N SER A 74 19.84 -6.31 -23.98
CA SER A 74 21.19 -6.82 -24.25
C SER A 74 22.29 -5.84 -23.81
N LEU A 75 22.05 -4.52 -23.99
CA LEU A 75 23.00 -3.47 -23.62
C LEU A 75 23.37 -3.50 -22.14
N LEU A 76 22.45 -3.91 -21.25
CA LEU A 76 22.73 -4.03 -19.82
C LEU A 76 23.81 -5.08 -19.53
N ARG A 77 23.92 -6.12 -20.36
CA ARG A 77 24.90 -7.22 -20.22
C ARG A 77 26.18 -6.96 -21.01
N ASP A 78 26.02 -6.42 -22.21
CA ASP A 78 27.09 -6.34 -23.21
C ASP A 78 27.97 -5.10 -23.01
N VAL A 79 27.38 -3.97 -22.62
CA VAL A 79 28.12 -2.73 -22.39
C VAL A 79 28.95 -2.85 -21.12
N LYS A 80 30.27 -2.73 -21.26
CA LYS A 80 31.23 -2.71 -20.15
C LYS A 80 31.44 -1.29 -19.64
N THR A 81 31.58 -1.19 -18.33
CA THR A 81 31.91 0.00 -17.56
C THR A 81 33.18 -0.27 -16.76
N PRO A 82 33.88 0.75 -16.22
CA PRO A 82 35.10 0.53 -15.44
C PRO A 82 34.94 -0.48 -14.27
N ASN A 83 33.73 -0.61 -13.72
CA ASN A 83 33.45 -1.43 -12.54
C ASN A 83 32.47 -2.60 -12.83
N GLY A 84 32.38 -3.08 -14.08
CA GLY A 84 31.51 -4.20 -14.44
C GLY A 84 30.61 -3.92 -15.64
N THR A 85 29.43 -4.54 -15.69
CA THR A 85 28.45 -4.30 -16.77
C THR A 85 27.64 -3.02 -16.54
N LEU A 86 26.94 -2.55 -17.58
CA LEU A 86 25.98 -1.46 -17.44
C LEU A 86 24.88 -1.79 -16.43
N ALA A 87 24.41 -3.04 -16.35
CA ALA A 87 23.47 -3.49 -15.32
C ALA A 87 24.01 -3.23 -13.91
N GLN A 88 25.24 -3.65 -13.63
CA GLN A 88 25.87 -3.48 -12.30
C GLN A 88 26.02 -2.00 -11.95
N ARG A 89 26.38 -1.16 -12.94
CA ARG A 89 26.47 0.29 -12.75
C ARG A 89 25.12 0.90 -12.44
N LEU A 90 24.07 0.55 -13.19
CA LEU A 90 22.71 1.09 -13.01
C LEU A 90 22.12 0.67 -11.67
N VAL A 91 22.14 -0.63 -11.35
CA VAL A 91 21.66 -1.14 -10.06
C VAL A 91 22.42 -0.48 -8.92
N GLY A 92 23.76 -0.39 -9.02
CA GLY A 92 24.56 0.30 -8.02
C GLY A 92 24.23 1.78 -7.87
N GLN A 93 23.87 2.48 -8.95
CA GLN A 93 23.43 3.87 -8.90
C GLN A 93 22.05 4.00 -8.23
N ILE A 94 21.09 3.16 -8.63
CA ILE A 94 19.75 3.10 -8.02
C ILE A 94 19.85 2.87 -6.52
N MET A 95 20.65 1.90 -6.08
CA MET A 95 20.83 1.61 -4.65
C MET A 95 21.47 2.75 -3.85
N ARG A 96 22.24 3.65 -4.51
CA ARG A 96 22.80 4.85 -3.87
C ARG A 96 21.81 6.01 -3.82
N ASP A 97 21.02 6.17 -4.88
CA ASP A 97 20.12 7.31 -5.05
C ASP A 97 18.74 7.08 -4.43
N VAL A 98 18.33 5.83 -4.28
CA VAL A 98 17.02 5.42 -3.74
C VAL A 98 17.23 4.70 -2.40
N PRO A 99 17.02 5.39 -1.27
CA PRO A 99 17.03 4.75 0.05
C PRO A 99 16.01 3.61 0.12
N GLN A 100 16.36 2.57 0.87
CA GLN A 100 15.63 1.30 0.92
C GLN A 100 15.49 0.82 2.38
N GLY A 101 14.52 -0.04 2.62
CA GLY A 101 14.14 -0.46 3.97
C GLY A 101 13.59 0.72 4.78
N PHE A 102 14.17 0.95 5.96
CA PHE A 102 13.81 2.05 6.86
C PHE A 102 14.62 3.32 6.63
N GLU A 103 15.54 3.32 5.66
CA GLU A 103 16.37 4.48 5.35
C GLU A 103 15.56 5.59 4.66
N HIS A 104 15.97 6.84 4.91
CA HIS A 104 15.35 8.04 4.36
C HIS A 104 16.39 8.96 3.73
N HIS A 105 15.94 9.87 2.89
CA HIS A 105 16.81 10.93 2.40
C HIS A 105 17.26 11.81 3.56
N ARG A 106 18.54 12.19 3.56
CA ARG A 106 19.09 13.11 4.57
C ARG A 106 18.54 14.54 4.46
N LYS A 107 17.96 14.88 3.31
CA LYS A 107 17.38 16.19 3.01
C LYS A 107 15.97 15.99 2.45
N SER A 108 15.07 16.93 2.76
CA SER A 108 13.74 17.00 2.16
C SER A 108 13.83 17.05 0.64
N GLN A 109 13.06 16.20 -0.02
CA GLN A 109 12.88 16.21 -1.47
C GLN A 109 11.84 17.26 -1.87
N LYS A 110 11.90 17.79 -3.09
CA LYS A 110 10.90 18.73 -3.59
C LYS A 110 9.70 17.98 -4.16
N SER A 111 8.48 18.45 -3.90
CA SER A 111 7.26 17.84 -4.45
C SER A 111 6.12 18.82 -4.54
N GLU A 112 5.77 19.21 -5.77
CA GLU A 112 4.61 20.07 -6.04
C GLU A 112 3.30 19.42 -5.56
N PHE A 113 3.24 18.08 -5.56
CA PHE A 113 2.10 17.34 -5.02
C PHE A 113 2.00 17.54 -3.51
N LEU A 114 3.06 17.27 -2.75
CA LEU A 114 3.04 17.45 -1.29
C LEU A 114 2.88 18.91 -0.88
N ASP A 115 3.43 19.85 -1.66
CA ASP A 115 3.28 21.29 -1.44
C ASP A 115 1.82 21.73 -1.47
N ARG A 116 1.00 21.07 -2.31
CA ARG A 116 -0.43 21.36 -2.48
C ARG A 116 -1.36 20.41 -1.73
N PHE A 117 -0.85 19.27 -1.28
CA PHE A 117 -1.69 18.27 -0.63
C PHE A 117 -2.15 18.80 0.74
N PRO A 118 -3.46 18.86 1.01
CA PRO A 118 -3.98 19.53 2.19
C PRO A 118 -3.87 18.63 3.43
N VAL A 119 -2.66 18.18 3.79
CA VAL A 119 -2.41 17.32 4.97
C VAL A 119 -2.97 17.96 6.24
N GLN A 120 -3.03 19.30 6.31
CA GLN A 120 -3.59 19.99 7.48
C GLN A 120 -5.06 19.62 7.74
N LYS A 121 -5.81 19.25 6.69
CA LYS A 121 -7.19 18.78 6.85
C LYS A 121 -7.26 17.46 7.60
N LEU A 122 -6.28 16.57 7.43
CA LEU A 122 -6.20 15.31 8.17
C LEU A 122 -6.05 15.59 9.68
N TYR A 123 -5.29 16.61 10.07
CA TYR A 123 -5.07 16.92 11.49
C TYR A 123 -6.33 17.33 12.25
N HIS A 124 -7.42 17.69 11.56
CA HIS A 124 -8.73 17.90 12.19
C HIS A 124 -9.28 16.63 12.87
N TYR A 125 -8.75 15.46 12.51
CA TYR A 125 -9.18 14.15 13.02
C TYR A 125 -8.23 13.56 14.09
N GLY A 126 -7.09 14.21 14.33
CA GLY A 126 -6.22 13.90 15.46
C GLY A 126 -4.74 14.13 15.17
N ARG A 127 -4.21 15.24 15.68
CA ARG A 127 -2.85 15.72 15.38
C ARG A 127 -1.73 14.77 15.82
N ASP A 128 -1.87 14.11 16.97
CA ASP A 128 -0.75 13.42 17.63
C ASP A 128 -0.45 12.03 17.07
N THR A 129 -1.35 11.45 16.27
CA THR A 129 -1.20 10.09 15.72
C THR A 129 -1.18 10.03 14.20
N LEU A 130 -1.34 11.18 13.55
CA LEU A 130 -1.19 11.34 12.11
C LEU A 130 0.26 11.68 11.74
N PRO A 131 0.71 11.34 10.52
CA PRO A 131 2.06 11.63 10.08
C PRO A 131 2.30 13.14 9.97
N ALA A 132 3.48 13.59 10.41
CA ALA A 132 3.92 14.96 10.15
C ALA A 132 4.30 15.11 8.67
N LEU A 133 3.87 16.20 8.04
CA LEU A 133 4.15 16.47 6.62
C LEU A 133 5.66 16.49 6.32
N ASP A 134 6.49 16.99 7.24
CA ASP A 134 7.95 17.02 7.07
C ASP A 134 8.57 15.63 6.94
N GLU A 135 7.98 14.61 7.59
CA GLU A 135 8.42 13.22 7.44
C GLU A 135 8.16 12.72 6.01
N ALA A 136 7.08 13.16 5.36
CA ALA A 136 6.77 12.75 3.99
C ALA A 136 7.84 13.23 3.00
N TYR A 137 8.38 14.44 3.18
CA TYR A 137 9.38 15.00 2.28
C TYR A 137 10.72 14.26 2.28
N VAL A 138 11.12 13.66 3.40
CA VAL A 138 12.35 12.85 3.47
C VAL A 138 12.13 11.40 3.02
N GLN A 139 10.88 10.94 3.00
CA GLN A 139 10.49 9.61 2.53
C GLN A 139 10.15 9.57 1.04
N LEU A 140 9.90 10.72 0.42
CA LEU A 140 9.61 10.81 -1.01
C LEU A 140 10.79 10.28 -1.84
N GLY A 141 10.49 9.44 -2.82
CA GLY A 141 11.53 8.83 -3.66
C GLY A 141 12.41 7.83 -2.90
N THR A 142 11.88 7.21 -1.85
CA THR A 142 12.48 6.03 -1.20
C THR A 142 11.68 4.78 -1.58
N LEU A 143 12.32 3.62 -1.55
CA LEU A 143 11.69 2.36 -1.93
C LEU A 143 10.81 1.80 -0.81
N GLY A 144 11.25 1.90 0.45
CA GLY A 144 10.65 1.18 1.57
C GLY A 144 11.19 -0.24 1.71
N GLY A 145 10.56 -1.05 2.55
CA GLY A 145 10.94 -2.44 2.84
C GLY A 145 9.79 -3.43 2.55
N GLY A 146 9.96 -4.70 2.93
CA GLY A 146 8.97 -5.72 2.63
C GLY A 146 9.05 -6.18 1.17
N ASN A 147 7.94 -6.10 0.43
CA ASN A 147 7.84 -6.55 -0.96
C ASN A 147 8.07 -5.44 -2.00
N HIS A 148 8.60 -4.28 -1.61
CA HIS A 148 8.93 -3.17 -2.51
C HIS A 148 10.23 -3.42 -3.26
N PHE A 149 10.24 -3.14 -4.57
CA PHE A 149 11.37 -3.43 -5.46
C PHE A 149 11.43 -2.46 -6.65
N ILE A 150 12.61 -2.39 -7.25
CA ILE A 150 12.82 -1.84 -8.60
C ILE A 150 13.44 -2.96 -9.43
N GLU A 151 12.80 -3.33 -10.53
CA GLU A 151 13.26 -4.39 -11.43
C GLU A 151 13.55 -3.83 -12.82
N LEU A 152 14.66 -4.31 -13.39
CA LEU A 152 15.01 -4.15 -14.80
C LEU A 152 14.66 -5.47 -15.50
N GLN A 153 13.71 -5.42 -16.41
CA GLN A 153 13.11 -6.60 -17.05
C GLN A 153 13.36 -6.57 -18.56
N GLU A 154 13.43 -7.73 -19.18
CA GLU A 154 13.51 -7.89 -20.64
C GLU A 154 12.16 -8.42 -21.14
N ASP A 155 11.56 -7.74 -22.12
CA ASP A 155 10.32 -8.19 -22.74
C ASP A 155 10.56 -9.29 -23.79
N GLN A 156 9.49 -9.81 -24.38
CA GLN A 156 9.56 -10.87 -25.40
C GLN A 156 10.24 -10.44 -26.71
N GLN A 157 10.43 -9.14 -26.92
CA GLN A 157 11.07 -8.55 -28.10
C GLN A 157 12.53 -8.14 -27.81
N GLY A 158 13.01 -8.33 -26.58
CA GLY A 158 14.37 -7.97 -26.16
C GLY A 158 14.53 -6.52 -25.67
N TYR A 159 13.43 -5.79 -25.45
CA TYR A 159 13.47 -4.41 -24.94
C TYR A 159 13.38 -4.34 -23.42
N LEU A 160 14.03 -3.32 -22.86
CA LEU A 160 14.09 -3.05 -21.43
C LEU A 160 12.76 -2.45 -20.92
N GLY A 161 12.19 -3.10 -19.91
CA GLY A 161 11.16 -2.55 -19.02
C GLY A 161 11.73 -2.23 -17.64
N ILE A 162 11.19 -1.19 -17.01
CA ILE A 162 11.51 -0.82 -15.62
C ILE A 162 10.21 -0.90 -14.82
N MET A 163 10.21 -1.74 -13.79
CA MET A 163 9.08 -1.93 -12.90
C MET A 163 9.44 -1.40 -11.51
N VAL A 164 8.56 -0.59 -10.93
CA VAL A 164 8.71 -0.03 -9.58
C VAL A 164 7.51 -0.45 -8.75
N HIS A 165 7.76 -1.16 -7.66
CA HIS A 165 6.77 -1.48 -6.64
C HIS A 165 7.07 -0.68 -5.37
N THR A 166 6.19 0.25 -5.01
CA THR A 166 6.32 1.03 -3.78
C THR A 166 4.94 1.54 -3.35
N GLY A 167 4.86 2.23 -2.22
CA GLY A 167 3.61 2.73 -1.66
C GLY A 167 3.77 4.08 -0.97
N SER A 168 2.88 4.37 -0.04
CA SER A 168 2.81 5.66 0.65
C SER A 168 3.76 5.78 1.84
N ARG A 169 4.59 4.76 2.06
CA ARG A 169 5.59 4.73 3.13
C ARG A 169 4.96 4.88 4.51
N ASN A 170 5.74 5.35 5.48
CA ASN A 170 5.25 5.45 6.86
C ASN A 170 4.06 6.41 6.97
N PHE A 171 3.92 7.33 6.01
CA PHE A 171 2.80 8.26 5.95
C PHE A 171 1.46 7.52 5.88
N GLY A 172 1.26 6.66 4.87
CA GLY A 172 0.01 5.91 4.77
C GLY A 172 -0.18 4.90 5.90
N PHE A 173 0.91 4.29 6.38
CA PHE A 173 0.86 3.41 7.56
C PHE A 173 0.29 4.12 8.78
N LYS A 174 0.76 5.34 9.09
CA LYS A 174 0.25 6.14 10.21
C LYS A 174 -1.22 6.54 10.00
N VAL A 175 -1.59 6.94 8.78
CA VAL A 175 -2.99 7.26 8.44
C VAL A 175 -3.91 6.06 8.63
N ALA A 176 -3.55 4.90 8.08
CA ALA A 176 -4.33 3.67 8.19
C ALA A 176 -4.54 3.26 9.66
N ASN A 177 -3.46 3.26 10.46
CA ASN A 177 -3.54 2.93 11.89
C ASN A 177 -4.37 3.93 12.69
N HIS A 178 -4.26 5.23 12.38
CA HIS A 178 -5.06 6.26 13.00
C HIS A 178 -6.56 6.00 12.76
N PHE A 179 -6.98 5.88 11.51
CA PHE A 179 -8.40 5.70 11.19
C PHE A 179 -8.93 4.33 11.60
N ASN A 180 -8.11 3.28 11.63
CA ASN A 180 -8.48 2.00 12.21
C ASN A 180 -8.79 2.14 13.72
N ARG A 181 -7.98 2.89 14.46
CA ARG A 181 -8.23 3.17 15.89
C ARG A 181 -9.52 3.98 16.08
N VAL A 182 -9.73 5.01 15.26
CA VAL A 182 -10.97 5.81 15.27
C VAL A 182 -12.18 4.92 14.98
N ALA A 183 -12.10 4.04 13.98
CA ALA A 183 -13.16 3.09 13.65
C ALA A 183 -13.45 2.14 14.82
N LYS A 184 -12.43 1.56 15.46
CA LYS A 184 -12.57 0.70 16.65
C LYS A 184 -13.24 1.43 17.81
N GLU A 185 -12.86 2.69 18.06
CA GLU A 185 -13.49 3.53 19.09
C GLU A 185 -14.95 3.83 18.79
N LEU A 186 -15.28 4.21 17.55
CA LEU A 186 -16.64 4.50 17.13
C LEU A 186 -17.54 3.25 17.20
N ASN A 187 -17.03 2.10 16.74
CA ASN A 187 -17.74 0.83 16.75
C ASN A 187 -18.12 0.40 18.18
N ARG A 188 -17.24 0.63 19.16
CA ARG A 188 -17.55 0.40 20.57
C ARG A 188 -18.67 1.32 21.07
N LYS A 189 -18.62 2.61 20.74
CA LYS A 189 -19.62 3.60 21.16
C LYS A 189 -21.01 3.32 20.58
N MET A 190 -21.08 2.84 19.33
CA MET A 190 -22.34 2.51 18.66
C MET A 190 -22.85 1.09 18.98
N ALA A 191 -22.15 0.33 19.83
CA ALA A 191 -22.44 -1.09 20.07
C ALA A 191 -22.60 -1.88 18.76
N SER A 192 -21.61 -1.74 17.88
CA SER A 192 -21.59 -2.38 16.56
C SER A 192 -21.78 -3.90 16.66
N GLN A 193 -22.53 -4.46 15.71
CA GLN A 193 -22.73 -5.91 15.60
C GLN A 193 -21.52 -6.63 14.98
N VAL A 194 -20.56 -5.89 14.42
CA VAL A 194 -19.33 -6.48 13.86
C VAL A 194 -18.40 -6.87 15.02
N PRO A 195 -18.05 -8.16 15.16
CA PRO A 195 -17.19 -8.62 16.25
C PRO A 195 -15.79 -7.98 16.19
N PRO A 196 -15.25 -7.44 17.30
CA PRO A 196 -13.93 -6.81 17.32
C PRO A 196 -12.79 -7.71 16.84
N GLU A 197 -12.88 -9.02 17.09
CA GLU A 197 -11.92 -10.04 16.69
C GLU A 197 -11.87 -10.30 15.17
N PHE A 198 -12.79 -9.71 14.40
CA PHE A 198 -12.70 -9.74 12.94
C PHE A 198 -11.71 -8.72 12.39
N ASP A 199 -11.31 -7.71 13.19
CA ASP A 199 -10.50 -6.58 12.74
C ASP A 199 -11.11 -5.79 11.56
N LEU A 200 -12.44 -5.82 11.44
CA LEU A 200 -13.25 -5.17 10.39
C LEU A 200 -14.06 -3.97 10.91
N ALA A 201 -13.52 -3.24 11.90
CA ALA A 201 -14.14 -2.01 12.39
C ALA A 201 -14.29 -1.00 11.24
N TYR A 202 -15.44 -0.33 11.18
CA TYR A 202 -15.82 0.52 10.04
C TYR A 202 -16.22 1.94 10.44
N LEU A 203 -16.18 2.85 9.48
CA LEU A 203 -16.67 4.22 9.57
C LEU A 203 -17.91 4.33 8.68
N PRO A 204 -19.12 4.59 9.24
CA PRO A 204 -20.29 4.87 8.42
C PRO A 204 -20.08 6.14 7.59
N LEU A 205 -20.40 6.14 6.29
CA LEU A 205 -20.08 7.25 5.36
C LEU A 205 -20.65 8.61 5.79
N GLY A 206 -21.76 8.61 6.53
CA GLY A 206 -22.39 9.83 7.03
C GLY A 206 -21.69 10.48 8.23
N THR A 207 -20.64 9.86 8.81
CA THR A 207 -19.94 10.43 9.96
C THR A 207 -18.83 11.38 9.53
N LYS A 208 -18.44 12.30 10.42
CA LYS A 208 -17.33 13.22 10.14
C LYS A 208 -16.01 12.48 9.94
N GLU A 209 -15.83 11.41 10.72
CA GLU A 209 -14.65 10.54 10.68
C GLU A 209 -14.49 9.85 9.33
N ALA A 210 -15.57 9.50 8.63
CA ALA A 210 -15.51 8.91 7.29
C ALA A 210 -15.18 9.93 6.19
N GLN A 211 -15.41 11.22 6.44
CA GLN A 211 -15.13 12.31 5.49
C GLN A 211 -13.70 12.87 5.61
N GLY A 212 -12.97 12.46 6.66
CA GLY A 212 -11.60 12.88 6.93
C GLY A 212 -10.59 12.06 6.16
#